data_AF-A0A968XH36-F1
#
_entry.id   AF-A0A968XH36-F1
#
_cell.length_a   1.000
_cell.length_b   1.000
_cell.length_c   1.000
_cell.angle_alpha   90.00
_cell.angle_beta   90.00
_cell.angle_gamma   90.00
#
_symmetry.space_group_name_H-M   'P 1'
#
loop_
_entity.id
_entity.type
_entity.pdbx_description
1 polymer ?
#
loop_
_entity_poly.entity_id
_entity_poly.type
_entity_poly.pdbx_seq_one_letter_code
_entity_poly.pdbx_strand_id
1 'polypeptide(L)'
;WLDGVLAGRWGWFVGLFAGGWLGWLVGLLVATVVAFGLWILGKAVGKVRLWKRWSRLEPIDRLYQQMTYQLSKQGFVPLRSQTPLEYAQQVSGGVSAELSGIVSAIARSYVAWRYGGEQADVGPLQARWRSARPQPIRRYRRRIK
;
A
#
# COMPACT_ATOMS: atom_id res chain seq x y z
N TRP A 1 24.02 41.30 -10.15
CA TRP A 1 24.05 41.01 -8.70
C TRP A 1 23.77 39.55 -8.36
N LEU A 2 22.91 38.83 -9.12
CA LEU A 2 22.68 37.39 -8.91
C LEU A 2 23.79 36.49 -9.50
N ASP A 3 24.45 36.92 -10.57
CA ASP A 3 25.43 36.10 -11.30
C ASP A 3 26.74 35.88 -10.51
N GLY A 4 27.18 36.89 -9.75
CA GLY A 4 28.38 36.78 -8.90
C GLY A 4 28.21 35.88 -7.68
N VAL A 5 27.00 35.82 -7.11
CA VAL A 5 26.71 34.96 -5.95
C VAL A 5 26.63 33.49 -6.35
N LEU A 6 26.03 33.21 -7.51
CA LEU A 6 25.96 31.86 -8.07
C LEU A 6 27.33 31.38 -8.55
N ALA A 7 28.10 32.23 -9.23
CA ALA A 7 29.46 31.92 -9.65
C ALA A 7 30.39 31.66 -8.45
N GLY A 8 30.30 32.46 -7.38
CA GLY A 8 31.08 32.25 -6.15
C GLY A 8 30.74 30.95 -5.43
N ARG A 9 29.45 30.59 -5.37
CA ARG A 9 29.00 29.32 -4.78
C ARG A 9 29.42 28.10 -5.62
N TRP A 10 29.43 28.23 -6.94
CA TRP A 10 29.93 27.18 -7.83
C TRP A 10 31.46 27.02 -7.70
N GLY A 11 32.20 28.13 -7.67
CA GLY A 11 33.66 28.10 -7.48
C GLY A 11 34.09 27.47 -6.15
N TRP A 12 33.38 27.77 -5.05
CA TRP A 12 33.61 27.13 -3.75
C TRP A 12 33.33 25.63 -3.79
N PHE A 13 32.23 25.22 -4.44
CA PHE A 13 31.87 23.81 -4.57
C PHE A 13 32.86 23.03 -5.44
N VAL A 14 33.34 23.60 -6.55
CA VAL A 14 34.38 22.97 -7.40
C VAL A 14 35.73 22.98 -6.68
N GLY A 15 36.04 24.01 -5.89
CA GLY A 15 37.23 24.10 -5.05
C GLY A 15 37.34 22.99 -4.00
N LEU A 16 36.21 22.51 -3.48
CA LEU A 16 36.16 21.32 -2.60
C LEU A 16 36.64 20.03 -3.30
N PHE A 17 36.50 19.93 -4.63
CA PHE A 17 37.02 18.82 -5.43
C PHE A 17 38.46 19.04 -5.91
N ALA A 18 38.94 20.29 -5.96
CA ALA A 18 40.30 20.63 -6.41
C ALA A 18 41.39 20.47 -5.33
N GLY A 19 41.01 20.28 -4.06
CA GLY A 19 41.91 20.18 -2.90
C GLY A 19 42.47 18.78 -2.57
N GLY A 20 42.86 17.98 -3.57
CA GLY A 20 43.56 16.70 -3.36
C GLY A 20 42.74 15.59 -2.66
N TRP A 21 43.38 14.80 -1.79
CA TRP A 21 42.79 13.66 -1.05
C TRP A 21 41.53 14.03 -0.23
N LEU A 22 41.40 15.30 0.17
CA LEU A 22 40.23 15.81 0.88
C LEU A 22 38.97 15.80 -0.01
N GLY A 23 39.13 16.09 -1.31
CA GLY A 23 38.04 16.03 -2.30
C GLY A 23 37.51 14.61 -2.50
N TRP A 24 38.37 13.60 -2.37
CA TRP A 24 37.95 12.19 -2.38
C TRP A 24 37.09 11.83 -1.17
N LEU A 25 37.46 12.29 0.04
CA LEU A 25 36.66 12.06 1.24
C LEU A 25 35.29 12.76 1.17
N VAL A 26 35.26 14.01 0.70
CA VAL A 26 34.01 14.75 0.52
C VAL A 26 33.14 14.10 -0.57
N GLY A 27 33.75 13.70 -1.69
CA GLY A 27 33.07 13.00 -2.78
C GLY A 27 32.45 11.68 -2.31
N LEU A 28 33.17 10.88 -1.52
CA LEU A 28 32.69 9.62 -0.97
C LEU A 28 31.52 9.83 0.01
N LEU A 29 31.61 10.86 0.84
CA LEU A 29 30.56 11.22 1.80
C LEU A 29 29.28 11.65 1.07
N VAL A 30 29.40 12.52 0.08
CA VAL A 30 28.26 12.95 -0.75
C VAL A 30 27.66 11.77 -1.51
N ALA A 31 28.49 10.92 -2.13
CA ALA A 31 28.03 9.74 -2.84
C ALA A 31 27.24 8.79 -1.93
N THR A 32 27.70 8.60 -0.68
CA THR A 32 27.02 7.75 0.31
C THR A 32 25.65 8.33 0.68
N VAL A 33 25.56 9.62 0.96
CA VAL A 33 24.30 10.29 1.28
C VAL A 33 23.32 10.22 0.10
N VAL A 34 23.80 10.46 -1.12
CA VAL A 34 22.98 10.40 -2.34
C VAL A 34 22.48 8.98 -2.61
N ALA A 35 23.36 7.97 -2.50
CA ALA A 35 22.98 6.57 -2.65
C ALA A 35 21.93 6.15 -1.63
N PHE A 36 22.10 6.56 -0.37
CA PHE A 36 21.14 6.29 0.70
C PHE A 36 19.80 7.00 0.46
N GLY A 37 19.84 8.26 0.00
CA GLY A 37 18.65 9.03 -0.38
C GLY A 37 17.87 8.39 -1.54
N LEU A 38 18.57 8.03 -2.62
CA LEU A 38 17.99 7.33 -3.78
C LEU A 38 17.36 5.99 -3.38
N TRP A 39 18.01 5.24 -2.50
CA TRP A 39 17.49 3.97 -1.99
C TRP A 39 16.17 4.14 -1.22
N ILE A 40 16.10 5.13 -0.32
CA ILE A 40 14.87 5.45 0.43
C ILE A 40 13.77 5.89 -0.53
N LEU A 41 14.10 6.78 -1.48
CA LEU A 41 13.15 7.31 -2.44
C LEU A 41 12.60 6.19 -3.33
N GLY A 42 13.45 5.26 -3.79
CA GLY A 42 13.04 4.08 -4.55
C GLY A 42 12.02 3.21 -3.80
N LYS A 43 12.20 3.01 -2.49
CA LYS A 43 11.21 2.28 -1.67
C LYS A 43 9.91 3.05 -1.50
N ALA A 44 9.97 4.37 -1.38
CA ALA A 44 8.77 5.22 -1.26
C ALA A 44 7.93 5.22 -2.54
N VAL A 45 8.58 5.24 -3.72
CA VAL A 45 7.91 5.25 -5.03
C VAL A 45 7.02 4.02 -5.24
N GLY A 46 7.45 2.84 -4.80
CA GLY A 46 6.64 1.62 -4.88
C GLY A 46 5.34 1.72 -4.08
N LYS A 47 5.40 2.30 -2.89
CA LYS A 47 4.24 2.49 -2.01
C LYS A 47 3.27 3.55 -2.57
N VAL A 48 3.79 4.64 -3.13
CA VAL A 48 2.99 5.69 -3.77
C VAL A 48 2.29 5.19 -5.03
N ARG A 49 2.93 4.33 -5.85
CA ARG A 49 2.29 3.72 -7.02
C ARG A 49 1.11 2.82 -6.65
N LEU A 50 1.26 2.01 -5.60
CA LEU A 50 0.16 1.19 -5.08
C LEU A 50 -0.98 2.06 -4.54
N TRP A 51 -0.66 3.11 -3.79
CA TRP A 51 -1.66 4.03 -3.24
C TRP A 51 -2.40 4.82 -4.32
N LYS A 52 -1.70 5.33 -5.34
CA LYS A 52 -2.34 5.97 -6.51
C LYS A 52 -3.20 4.99 -7.31
N ARG A 53 -2.78 3.72 -7.40
CA ARG A 53 -3.61 2.69 -8.03
C ARG A 53 -4.88 2.45 -7.22
N TRP A 54 -4.78 2.43 -5.88
CA TRP A 54 -5.93 2.24 -5.00
C TRP A 54 -6.86 3.45 -4.93
N SER A 55 -6.35 4.67 -5.07
CA SER A 55 -7.18 5.89 -5.09
C SER A 55 -7.98 6.05 -6.38
N ARG A 56 -7.58 5.37 -7.46
CA ARG A 56 -8.35 5.26 -8.71
C ARG A 56 -9.42 4.17 -8.67
N LEU A 57 -9.38 3.28 -7.70
CA LEU A 57 -10.40 2.26 -7.54
C LEU A 57 -11.64 2.89 -6.89
N GLU A 58 -12.79 2.60 -7.48
CA GLU A 58 -14.08 2.99 -6.94
C GLU A 58 -14.21 2.46 -5.50
N PRO A 59 -14.94 3.16 -4.60
CA PRO A 59 -14.95 2.82 -3.18
C PRO A 59 -15.30 1.35 -2.90
N ILE A 60 -16.10 0.72 -3.76
CA ILE A 60 -16.55 -0.67 -3.61
C ILE A 60 -15.44 -1.69 -3.89
N ASP A 61 -14.61 -1.45 -4.91
CA ASP A 61 -13.49 -2.33 -5.25
C ASP A 61 -12.42 -2.30 -4.13
N ARG A 62 -12.18 -1.11 -3.55
CA ARG A 62 -11.33 -0.99 -2.35
C ARG A 62 -11.89 -1.79 -1.18
N LEU A 63 -13.20 -1.72 -0.93
CA LEU A 63 -13.83 -2.46 0.16
C LEU A 63 -13.69 -3.98 -0.04
N TYR A 64 -13.92 -4.46 -1.27
CA TYR A 64 -13.76 -5.88 -1.61
C TYR A 64 -12.31 -6.36 -1.45
N GLN A 65 -11.32 -5.62 -1.98
CA GLN A 65 -9.90 -5.98 -1.83
C GLN A 65 -9.44 -5.93 -0.37
N GLN A 66 -9.94 -4.97 0.40
CA GLN A 66 -9.62 -4.87 1.83
C GLN A 66 -10.20 -6.06 2.61
N MET A 67 -11.43 -6.48 2.29
CA MET A 67 -12.09 -7.65 2.88
C MET A 67 -11.31 -8.93 2.57
N THR A 68 -11.04 -9.21 1.30
CA THR A 68 -10.30 -10.43 0.86
C THR A 68 -8.89 -10.48 1.45
N TYR A 69 -8.18 -9.35 1.51
CA TYR A 69 -6.86 -9.27 2.13
C TYR A 69 -6.88 -9.54 3.64
N GLN A 70 -7.97 -9.23 4.33
CA GLN A 70 -8.09 -9.48 5.76
C GLN A 70 -8.47 -10.92 6.06
N LEU A 71 -9.38 -11.49 5.26
CA LEU A 71 -9.78 -12.88 5.35
C LEU A 71 -8.64 -13.83 4.94
N SER A 72 -7.79 -13.45 3.98
CA SER A 72 -6.60 -14.24 3.62
C SER A 72 -5.61 -14.37 4.78
N LYS A 73 -5.51 -13.36 5.66
CA LYS A 73 -4.71 -13.45 6.90
C LYS A 73 -5.28 -14.44 7.93
N GLN A 74 -6.56 -14.78 7.80
CA GLN A 74 -7.25 -15.74 8.66
C GLN A 74 -7.25 -17.15 8.05
N GLY A 75 -6.64 -17.34 6.87
CA GLY A 75 -6.57 -18.63 6.18
C GLY A 75 -7.52 -18.75 4.98
N PHE A 76 -8.43 -17.80 4.79
CA PHE A 76 -9.37 -17.78 3.65
C PHE A 76 -8.73 -17.08 2.44
N VAL A 77 -7.75 -17.74 1.83
CA VAL A 77 -7.02 -17.22 0.67
C VAL A 77 -7.90 -17.32 -0.59
N PRO A 78 -8.17 -16.21 -1.32
CA PRO A 78 -8.91 -16.27 -2.58
C PRO A 78 -8.09 -16.95 -3.67
N LEU A 79 -8.73 -17.82 -4.46
CA LEU A 79 -8.10 -18.42 -5.64
C LEU A 79 -8.17 -17.47 -6.84
N ARG A 80 -7.17 -17.54 -7.74
CA ARG A 80 -7.07 -16.64 -8.90
C ARG A 80 -8.20 -16.83 -9.92
N SER A 81 -8.75 -18.03 -10.01
CA SER A 81 -9.86 -18.39 -10.90
C SER A 81 -11.24 -18.24 -10.25
N GLN A 82 -11.29 -17.92 -8.96
CA GLN A 82 -12.54 -17.93 -8.20
C GLN A 82 -13.30 -16.62 -8.36
N THR A 83 -14.62 -16.72 -8.51
CA THR A 83 -15.48 -15.53 -8.59
C THR A 83 -15.71 -14.91 -7.20
N PRO A 84 -16.04 -13.61 -7.12
CA PRO A 84 -16.34 -12.97 -5.83
C PRO A 84 -17.46 -13.63 -5.04
N LEU A 85 -18.47 -14.18 -5.72
CA LEU A 85 -19.61 -14.86 -5.09
C LEU A 85 -19.21 -16.25 -4.58
N GLU A 86 -18.43 -17.01 -5.35
CA GLU A 86 -17.87 -18.29 -4.91
C GLU A 86 -16.94 -18.10 -3.71
N TYR A 87 -16.13 -17.03 -3.71
CA TYR A 87 -15.27 -16.72 -2.57
C TYR A 87 -16.11 -16.45 -1.31
N ALA A 88 -17.20 -15.68 -1.44
CA ALA A 88 -18.10 -15.43 -0.32
C ALA A 88 -18.75 -16.73 0.21
N GLN A 89 -19.15 -17.63 -0.69
CA GLN A 89 -19.68 -18.95 -0.32
C GLN A 89 -18.63 -19.81 0.38
N GLN A 90 -17.39 -19.84 -0.11
CA GLN A 90 -16.30 -20.57 0.55
C GLN A 90 -16.05 -20.05 1.97
N VAL A 91 -16.00 -18.72 2.16
CA VAL A 91 -15.77 -18.12 3.47
C VAL A 91 -16.94 -18.40 4.42
N SER A 92 -18.17 -18.45 3.91
CA SER A 92 -19.39 -18.64 4.71
C SER A 92 -19.37 -19.89 5.61
N GLY A 93 -18.69 -20.95 5.19
CA GLY A 93 -18.58 -22.20 5.95
C GLY A 93 -17.63 -22.13 7.15
N GLY A 94 -16.78 -21.12 7.24
CA GLY A 94 -15.76 -20.99 8.29
C GLY A 94 -15.87 -19.75 9.18
N VAL A 95 -16.91 -18.94 9.00
CA VAL A 95 -17.13 -17.69 9.77
C VAL A 95 -18.52 -17.65 10.39
N SER A 96 -18.77 -16.70 11.30
CA SER A 96 -20.11 -16.50 11.87
C SER A 96 -21.14 -16.13 10.80
N ALA A 97 -22.42 -16.45 11.04
CA ALA A 97 -23.51 -16.13 10.13
C ALA A 97 -23.59 -14.62 9.81
N GLU A 98 -23.29 -13.77 10.80
CA GLU A 98 -23.25 -12.32 10.62
C GLU A 98 -22.12 -11.89 9.65
N LEU A 99 -20.89 -12.41 9.85
CA LEU A 99 -19.77 -12.08 8.99
C LEU A 99 -19.97 -12.63 7.57
N SER A 100 -20.52 -13.84 7.46
CA SER A 100 -20.91 -14.45 6.19
C SER A 100 -21.90 -13.57 5.41
N GLY A 101 -22.94 -13.06 6.09
CA GLY A 101 -23.91 -12.14 5.50
C GLY A 101 -23.25 -10.88 4.94
N ILE A 102 -22.34 -10.27 5.70
CA ILE A 102 -21.60 -9.06 5.29
C ILE A 102 -20.68 -9.35 4.10
N VAL A 103 -19.93 -10.44 4.13
CA VAL A 103 -19.04 -10.85 3.03
C VAL A 103 -19.85 -11.07 1.75
N SER A 104 -21.01 -11.75 1.85
CA SER A 104 -21.89 -11.98 0.71
C SER A 104 -22.47 -10.68 0.14
N ALA A 105 -22.82 -9.71 1.00
CA ALA A 105 -23.36 -8.43 0.59
C ALA A 105 -22.31 -7.58 -0.15
N ILE A 106 -21.07 -7.57 0.34
CA ILE A 106 -19.95 -6.88 -0.32
C ILE A 106 -19.65 -7.54 -1.68
N ALA A 107 -19.60 -8.88 -1.75
CA ALA A 107 -19.35 -9.60 -2.99
C ALA A 107 -20.44 -9.35 -4.04
N ARG A 108 -21.73 -9.38 -3.65
CA ARG A 108 -22.84 -9.05 -4.56
C ARG A 108 -22.77 -7.62 -5.06
N SER A 109 -22.54 -6.66 -4.16
CA SER A 109 -22.44 -5.24 -4.53
C SER A 109 -21.24 -4.98 -5.46
N TYR A 110 -20.12 -5.69 -5.26
CA TYR A 110 -18.97 -5.64 -6.15
C TYR A 110 -19.30 -6.15 -7.56
N VAL A 111 -20.02 -7.28 -7.66
CA VAL A 111 -20.43 -7.85 -8.96
C VAL A 111 -21.44 -6.95 -9.66
N ALA A 112 -22.44 -6.44 -8.94
CA ALA A 112 -23.43 -5.49 -9.47
C ALA A 112 -22.78 -4.22 -10.01
N TRP A 113 -21.78 -3.69 -9.29
CA TRP A 113 -20.98 -2.59 -9.80
C TRP A 113 -20.12 -2.98 -11.02
N ARG A 114 -19.33 -4.06 -10.92
CA ARG A 114 -18.31 -4.42 -11.92
C ARG A 114 -18.90 -4.85 -13.25
N TYR A 115 -20.06 -5.49 -13.24
CA TYR A 115 -20.72 -6.09 -14.40
C TYR A 115 -22.12 -5.54 -14.67
N GLY A 116 -22.81 -4.99 -13.67
CA GLY A 116 -24.14 -4.39 -13.82
C GLY A 116 -24.13 -2.87 -14.00
N GLY A 117 -22.99 -2.19 -13.80
CA GLY A 117 -22.88 -0.74 -13.94
C GLY A 117 -23.61 0.06 -12.84
N GLU A 118 -24.04 -0.59 -11.76
CA GLU A 118 -24.74 0.04 -10.65
C GLU A 118 -23.77 0.75 -9.69
N GLN A 119 -24.15 1.93 -9.19
CA GLN A 119 -23.41 2.58 -8.12
C GLN A 119 -23.70 1.86 -6.79
N ALA A 120 -22.68 1.21 -6.25
CA ALA A 120 -22.79 0.55 -4.96
C ALA A 120 -22.79 1.57 -3.81
N ASP A 121 -23.76 1.49 -2.91
CA ASP A 121 -23.74 2.28 -1.66
C ASP A 121 -22.75 1.66 -0.66
N VAL A 122 -21.51 2.15 -0.70
CA VAL A 122 -20.38 1.58 0.04
C VAL A 122 -20.38 1.99 1.50
N GLY A 123 -21.00 3.12 1.86
CA GLY A 123 -20.95 3.67 3.21
C GLY A 123 -21.48 2.70 4.27
N PRO A 124 -22.73 2.23 4.15
CA PRO A 124 -23.32 1.26 5.08
C PRO A 124 -22.56 -0.06 5.11
N LEU A 125 -22.14 -0.57 3.95
CA LEU A 125 -21.39 -1.82 3.85
C LEU A 125 -20.05 -1.74 4.56
N GLN A 126 -19.35 -0.61 4.43
CA GLN A 126 -18.07 -0.39 5.09
C GLN A 126 -18.24 -0.26 6.60
N ALA A 127 -19.30 0.38 7.08
CA ALA A 127 -19.61 0.47 8.50
C ALA A 127 -19.86 -0.93 9.10
N ARG A 128 -20.69 -1.74 8.45
CA ARG A 128 -20.98 -3.13 8.87
C ARG A 128 -19.73 -4.00 8.82
N TRP A 129 -18.89 -3.85 7.79
CA TRP A 129 -17.60 -4.55 7.74
C TRP A 129 -16.71 -4.18 8.92
N ARG A 130 -16.62 -2.90 9.28
CA ARG A 130 -15.77 -2.45 10.40
C ARG A 130 -16.27 -2.97 11.75
N SER A 131 -17.58 -3.08 11.97
CA SER A 131 -18.13 -3.59 13.23
C SER A 131 -17.93 -5.10 13.39
N ALA A 132 -18.05 -5.87 12.30
CA ALA A 132 -17.93 -7.33 12.34
C ALA A 132 -16.49 -7.85 12.10
N ARG A 133 -15.55 -6.96 11.78
CA ARG A 133 -14.19 -7.35 11.37
C ARG A 133 -13.48 -8.11 12.49
N PRO A 134 -12.97 -9.33 12.22
CA PRO A 134 -12.10 -10.02 13.17
C PRO A 134 -10.81 -9.22 13.34
N GLN A 135 -10.50 -8.84 14.58
CA GLN A 135 -9.25 -8.16 14.92
C GLN A 135 -8.07 -9.04 14.47
N PRO A 136 -7.08 -8.49 13.74
CA PRO A 136 -5.88 -9.26 13.43
C PRO A 136 -5.22 -9.62 14.76
N ILE A 137 -5.19 -10.90 15.10
CA ILE A 137 -4.42 -11.39 16.24
C ILE A 137 -2.98 -10.93 15.98
N ARG A 138 -2.51 -9.92 16.72
CA ARG A 138 -1.10 -9.53 16.76
C ARG A 138 -0.38 -10.76 17.29
N ARG A 139 0.06 -11.65 16.39
CA ARG A 139 1.03 -12.68 16.72
C ARG A 139 2.30 -11.92 17.08
N TYR A 140 2.44 -11.63 18.37
CA TYR A 140 3.67 -11.19 18.99
C TYR A 140 4.67 -12.30 18.72
N ARG A 141 5.42 -12.16 17.63
CA ARG A 141 6.50 -13.07 17.27
C ARG A 141 7.61 -12.82 18.27
N ARG A 142 7.46 -13.39 19.47
CA ARG A 142 8.53 -13.52 20.46
C ARG A 142 9.54 -14.49 19.82
N ARG A 143 10.41 -13.95 18.98
CA ARG A 143 11.61 -14.66 18.54
C ARG A 143 12.58 -14.56 19.71
N ILE A 144 12.63 -15.67 20.45
CA ILE A 144 13.68 -16.02 21.38
C ILE A 144 15.00 -15.97 20.60
N LYS A 145 15.96 -15.21 21.11
CA LYS A 145 17.39 -15.49 21.02
C LYS A 145 17.96 -15.19 22.38
#